data_AF-A0AAI9KN87-F1
#
_entry.id   AF-A0AAI9KN87-F1
#
_cell.length_a   1.000
_cell.length_b   1.000
_cell.length_c   1.000
_cell.angle_alpha   90.00
_cell.angle_beta   90.00
_cell.angle_gamma   90.00
#
_symmetry.space_group_name_H-M   'P 1'
#
loop_
_entity.id
_entity.type
_entity.pdbx_description
1 polymer ?
#
loop_
_entity_poly.entity_id
_entity_poly.type
_entity_poly.pdbx_seq_one_letter_code
_entity_poly.pdbx_strand_id
1 'polypeptide(L)'
;MLFVGARDRERYYRVRYVPVIPETGKEFGLSAAEQREYEAGLKVGVNMMAGYGAIVVVRPAHVRYHTQIDEDAGNVVITNKGNSTVMLDAFAQCKAQLKECHNHKVHYLRPGISISHPKEVGKSFQFTLVEGERKKRLAFGQM
;
A
#
# COMPACT_ATOMS: atom_id res chain seq x y z
N MET A 1 17.64 -6.21 -10.36
CA MET A 1 16.96 -5.37 -9.35
C MET A 1 17.49 -3.95 -9.48
N LEU A 2 16.61 -2.95 -9.56
CA LEU A 2 16.90 -1.56 -9.98
C LEU A 2 17.10 -0.61 -8.77
N PHE A 3 17.74 -1.10 -7.70
CA PHE A 3 18.05 -0.33 -6.49
C PHE A 3 19.54 -0.38 -6.21
N VAL A 4 20.17 0.78 -6.05
CA VAL A 4 21.60 0.90 -5.76
C VAL A 4 21.78 1.39 -4.32
N GLY A 5 22.55 0.63 -3.54
CA GLY A 5 22.89 0.98 -2.15
C GLY A 5 22.68 -0.18 -1.17
N ALA A 6 23.07 0.05 0.09
CA ALA A 6 22.94 -0.95 1.14
C ALA A 6 21.47 -1.35 1.38
N ARG A 7 21.24 -2.63 1.67
CA ARG A 7 19.92 -3.21 1.96
C ARG A 7 19.92 -3.89 3.34
N ASP A 8 20.49 -3.19 4.29
CA ASP A 8 20.58 -3.53 5.72
C ASP A 8 19.21 -3.50 6.41
N ARG A 9 18.32 -2.61 5.97
CA ARG A 9 16.95 -2.45 6.48
C ARG A 9 15.97 -2.18 5.35
N GLU A 10 14.68 -2.36 5.64
CA GLU A 10 13.63 -2.03 4.68
C GLU A 10 13.57 -0.51 4.45
N ARG A 11 13.41 -0.11 3.19
CA ARG A 11 13.37 1.30 2.78
C ARG A 11 12.11 1.56 1.97
N TYR A 12 11.57 2.76 2.13
CA TYR A 12 10.33 3.19 1.49
C TYR A 12 10.61 4.44 0.68
N TYR A 13 10.27 4.40 -0.60
CA TYR A 13 10.45 5.51 -1.52
C TYR A 13 9.11 5.94 -2.07
N ARG A 14 8.88 7.25 -2.12
CA ARG A 14 7.75 7.82 -2.84
C ARG A 14 8.24 8.27 -4.21
N VAL A 15 7.84 7.55 -5.25
CA VAL A 15 8.06 7.95 -6.64
C VAL A 15 6.92 8.89 -7.02
N ARG A 16 7.25 10.04 -7.60
CA ARG A 16 6.27 11.05 -8.04
C ARG A 16 6.43 11.27 -9.53
N TYR A 17 5.30 11.26 -10.23
CA TYR A 17 5.18 11.66 -11.63
C TYR A 17 4.48 13.02 -11.61
N VAL A 18 5.29 14.07 -11.69
CA VAL A 18 4.82 15.45 -11.59
C VAL A 18 4.61 15.99 -12.99
N PRO A 19 3.40 16.44 -13.35
CA PRO A 19 3.18 17.11 -14.62
C PRO A 19 3.95 18.42 -14.64
N VAL A 20 4.58 18.71 -15.77
CA VAL A 20 5.36 19.95 -16.00
C VAL A 20 4.79 20.68 -17.20
N ILE A 21 4.83 22.01 -17.15
CA ILE A 21 4.50 22.87 -18.29
C ILE A 21 5.74 22.91 -19.20
N PRO A 22 5.63 22.68 -20.51
CA PRO A 22 6.77 22.76 -21.41
C PRO A 22 7.26 24.21 -21.51
N GLU A 23 8.42 24.52 -20.93
CA GLU A 23 9.03 25.86 -21.04
C GLU A 23 9.83 26.03 -22.34
N THR A 24 10.34 24.95 -22.92
CA THR A 24 10.99 24.97 -24.25
C THR A 24 10.56 23.77 -25.10
N GLY A 25 10.17 24.03 -26.35
CA GLY A 25 9.74 22.97 -27.28
C GLY A 25 10.78 21.88 -27.54
N LYS A 26 12.07 22.14 -27.29
CA LYS A 26 13.15 21.16 -27.53
C LYS A 26 13.16 19.97 -26.56
N GLU A 27 12.85 20.17 -25.28
CA GLU A 27 12.84 19.07 -24.30
C GLU A 27 11.65 18.13 -24.48
N PHE A 28 10.56 18.64 -25.07
CA PHE A 28 9.31 17.91 -25.28
C PHE A 28 9.02 17.58 -26.75
N GLY A 29 9.96 17.90 -27.66
CA GLY A 29 9.79 17.66 -29.10
C GLY A 29 8.70 18.49 -29.77
N LEU A 30 8.25 19.58 -29.14
CA LEU A 30 7.21 20.48 -29.65
C LEU A 30 7.80 21.55 -30.57
N SER A 31 7.08 21.88 -31.63
CA SER A 31 7.35 23.06 -32.46
C SER A 31 7.00 24.35 -31.72
N ALA A 32 7.57 25.48 -32.17
CA ALA A 32 7.26 26.80 -31.60
C ALA A 32 5.79 27.22 -31.78
N ALA A 33 5.09 26.66 -32.77
CA ALA A 33 3.65 26.90 -32.98
C ALA A 33 2.82 26.13 -31.95
N GLU A 34 3.09 24.83 -31.76
CA GLU A 34 2.41 23.99 -30.76
C GLU A 34 2.62 24.51 -29.34
N GLN A 35 3.81 25.04 -29.02
CA GLN A 35 4.07 25.64 -27.72
C GLN A 35 3.22 26.90 -27.48
N ARG A 36 3.09 27.78 -28.47
CA ARG A 36 2.26 29.00 -28.35
C ARG A 36 0.77 28.69 -28.26
N GLU A 37 0.31 27.66 -28.97
CA GLU A 37 -1.07 27.19 -28.91
C GLU A 37 -1.40 26.61 -27.53
N TYR A 38 -0.49 25.79 -26.97
CA TYR A 38 -0.59 25.28 -25.61
C TYR A 38 -0.62 26.41 -24.56
N GLU A 39 0.28 27.39 -24.67
CA GLU A 39 0.28 28.57 -23.80
C GLU A 39 -0.98 29.44 -23.93
N ALA A 40 -1.54 29.59 -25.14
CA ALA A 40 -2.75 30.35 -25.37
C ALA A 40 -3.97 29.68 -24.72
N GLY A 41 -4.06 28.34 -24.79
CA GLY A 41 -5.09 27.56 -24.11
C GLY A 41 -5.00 27.61 -22.58
N LEU A 42 -3.80 27.83 -22.03
CA LEU A 42 -3.57 27.98 -20.59
C LEU A 42 -3.90 29.36 -20.02
N LYS A 43 -3.84 30.42 -20.86
CA LYS A 43 -4.05 31.81 -20.40
C LYS A 43 -5.50 32.17 -20.11
N VAL A 44 -6.46 31.32 -20.48
CA VAL A 44 -7.90 31.57 -20.29
C VAL A 44 -8.55 30.38 -19.58
N GLY A 45 -8.46 30.34 -18.24
CA GLY A 45 -9.18 29.36 -17.41
C GLY A 45 -8.40 28.78 -16.24
N VAL A 46 -9.03 27.87 -15.50
CA VAL A 46 -8.40 27.06 -14.43
C VAL A 46 -7.57 25.95 -15.07
N ASN A 47 -6.27 25.88 -14.74
CA ASN A 47 -5.41 24.78 -15.18
C ASN A 47 -5.44 23.62 -14.17
N MET A 48 -5.87 22.44 -14.60
CA MET A 48 -5.90 21.23 -13.79
C MET A 48 -4.75 20.29 -14.17
N MET A 49 -3.81 20.09 -13.24
CA MET A 49 -2.68 19.19 -13.42
C MET A 49 -2.81 17.96 -12.53
N ALA A 50 -2.85 16.76 -13.13
CA ALA A 50 -2.92 15.50 -12.41
C ALA A 50 -1.52 14.93 -12.19
N GLY A 51 -1.12 14.78 -10.92
CA GLY A 51 0.10 14.08 -10.53
C GLY A 51 -0.19 12.66 -10.07
N TYR A 52 0.69 11.73 -10.43
CA TYR A 52 0.61 10.35 -9.97
C TYR A 52 1.77 10.03 -9.03
N GLY A 53 1.63 9.00 -8.21
CA GLY A 53 2.72 8.54 -7.38
C GLY A 53 2.58 7.08 -7.00
N ALA A 54 3.71 6.48 -6.67
CA ALA A 54 3.81 5.11 -6.19
C ALA A 54 4.66 5.07 -4.91
N ILE A 55 4.36 4.13 -4.03
CA ILE A 55 5.24 3.75 -2.92
C ILE A 55 6.00 2.51 -3.35
N VAL A 56 7.32 2.59 -3.31
CA VAL A 56 8.22 1.47 -3.59
C VAL A 56 8.83 1.00 -2.27
N VAL A 57 8.60 -0.26 -1.94
CA VAL A 57 9.19 -0.91 -0.77
C VAL A 57 10.41 -1.71 -1.22
N VAL A 58 11.60 -1.29 -0.77
CA VAL A 58 12.85 -2.02 -0.99
C VAL A 58 13.12 -2.86 0.24
N ARG A 59 12.90 -4.18 0.12
CA ARG A 59 13.13 -5.13 1.20
C ARG A 59 14.62 -5.22 1.57
N PRO A 60 14.98 -5.60 2.80
CA PRO A 60 16.36 -5.95 3.16
C PRO A 60 16.93 -7.04 2.24
N ALA A 61 18.25 -7.17 2.17
CA ALA A 61 18.92 -8.24 1.42
C ALA A 61 18.57 -9.62 2.00
N HIS A 62 18.54 -9.73 3.33
CA HIS A 62 18.15 -10.94 4.05
C HIS A 62 16.80 -10.72 4.72
N VAL A 63 15.74 -11.19 4.06
CA VAL A 63 14.37 -11.02 4.54
C VAL A 63 14.04 -12.09 5.58
N ARG A 64 13.49 -11.67 6.71
CA ARG A 64 12.93 -12.51 7.76
C ARG A 64 11.49 -12.07 8.03
N TYR A 65 10.55 -12.84 7.54
CA TYR A 65 9.14 -12.68 7.88
C TYR A 65 8.85 -13.32 9.25
N HIS A 66 8.04 -12.63 10.06
CA HIS A 66 7.59 -13.13 11.35
C HIS A 66 6.35 -12.35 11.76
N THR A 67 5.18 -12.82 11.34
CA THR A 67 3.90 -12.26 11.77
C THR A 67 3.41 -13.03 13.00
N GLN A 68 3.29 -12.34 14.12
CA GLN A 68 2.68 -12.88 15.34
C GLN A 68 1.21 -12.48 15.41
N ILE A 69 0.35 -13.42 15.78
CA ILE A 69 -1.08 -13.20 15.94
C ILE A 69 -1.42 -13.65 17.35
N ASP A 70 -1.77 -12.69 18.20
CA ASP A 70 -2.16 -12.92 19.58
C ASP A 70 -3.67 -12.71 19.69
N GLU A 71 -4.35 -13.73 20.21
CA GLU A 71 -5.81 -13.75 20.33
C GLU A 71 -6.17 -13.85 21.81
N ASP A 72 -6.79 -12.80 22.35
CA ASP A 72 -7.31 -12.78 23.72
C ASP A 72 -8.85 -12.84 23.74
N ALA A 73 -9.47 -12.75 24.92
CA ALA A 73 -10.92 -12.85 25.05
C ALA A 73 -11.68 -11.71 24.34
N GLY A 74 -11.08 -10.53 24.19
CA GLY A 74 -11.72 -9.33 23.67
C GLY A 74 -11.12 -8.79 22.37
N ASN A 75 -9.93 -9.22 21.95
CA ASN A 75 -9.20 -8.65 20.82
C ASN A 75 -8.38 -9.69 20.05
N VAL A 76 -8.08 -9.35 18.80
CA VAL A 76 -7.06 -10.00 17.98
C VAL A 76 -6.01 -8.97 17.62
N VAL A 77 -4.76 -9.22 17.99
CA VAL A 77 -3.61 -8.36 17.71
C VAL A 77 -2.71 -9.05 16.70
N ILE A 78 -2.42 -8.38 15.59
CA ILE A 78 -1.55 -8.87 14.52
C ILE A 78 -0.31 -7.97 14.48
N THR A 79 0.85 -8.54 14.77
CA THR A 79 2.12 -7.83 14.88
C THR A 79 3.13 -8.34 13.86
N ASN A 80 3.72 -7.44 13.08
CA ASN A 80 4.89 -7.79 12.26
C ASN A 80 6.18 -7.68 13.09
N LYS A 81 6.70 -8.81 13.57
CA LYS A 81 8.01 -8.93 14.25
C LYS A 81 9.15 -9.30 13.29
N GLY A 82 8.87 -9.31 11.99
CA GLY A 82 9.85 -9.50 10.92
C GLY A 82 10.67 -8.23 10.65
N ASN A 83 11.49 -8.29 9.59
CA ASN A 83 12.28 -7.15 9.11
C ASN A 83 11.83 -6.62 7.73
N SER A 84 10.72 -7.14 7.20
CA SER A 84 10.10 -6.67 5.96
C SER A 84 8.59 -6.55 6.11
N THR A 85 7.99 -5.64 5.34
CA THR A 85 6.55 -5.40 5.31
C THR A 85 5.81 -6.66 4.89
N VAL A 86 4.72 -6.95 5.61
CA VAL A 86 3.75 -8.01 5.30
C VAL A 86 2.42 -7.37 4.93
N MET A 87 1.59 -8.10 4.19
CA MET A 87 0.29 -7.60 3.76
C MET A 87 -0.83 -8.50 4.32
N LEU A 88 -1.86 -7.88 4.88
CA LEU A 88 -3.13 -8.52 5.17
C LEU A 88 -4.06 -8.14 4.02
N ASP A 89 -4.14 -9.04 3.04
CA ASP A 89 -4.94 -8.84 1.85
C ASP A 89 -6.40 -9.21 2.08
N ALA A 90 -7.30 -8.48 1.43
CA ALA A 90 -8.75 -8.64 1.53
C ALA A 90 -9.27 -8.75 2.97
N PHE A 91 -8.67 -8.02 3.92
CA PHE A 91 -9.08 -8.01 5.32
C PHE A 91 -10.52 -7.52 5.42
N ALA A 92 -11.38 -8.39 5.94
CA ALA A 92 -12.80 -8.14 6.03
C ALA A 92 -13.36 -8.62 7.36
N GLN A 93 -14.37 -7.89 7.82
CA GLN A 93 -15.23 -8.31 8.91
C GLN A 93 -16.49 -8.94 8.31
N CYS A 94 -16.86 -10.10 8.83
CA CYS A 94 -17.97 -10.93 8.39
C CYS A 94 -18.93 -11.18 9.56
N LYS A 95 -20.20 -11.43 9.24
CA LYS A 95 -21.20 -11.91 10.20
C LYS A 95 -21.33 -13.43 10.12
N ALA A 96 -22.08 -14.02 11.04
CA ALA A 96 -22.65 -15.37 10.91
C ALA A 96 -21.70 -16.42 10.27
N GLN A 97 -20.56 -16.70 10.93
CA GLN A 97 -19.59 -17.73 10.50
C GLN A 97 -18.99 -17.45 9.11
N LEU A 98 -18.36 -16.28 8.94
CA LEU A 98 -17.68 -15.86 7.69
C LEU A 98 -18.61 -15.62 6.49
N LYS A 99 -19.90 -15.41 6.73
CA LYS A 99 -20.87 -14.99 5.72
C LYS A 99 -21.01 -13.46 5.74
N GLU A 100 -21.49 -12.88 4.64
CA GLU A 100 -21.75 -11.43 4.56
C GLU A 100 -20.53 -10.58 4.97
N CYS A 101 -19.42 -10.76 4.26
CA CYS A 101 -18.20 -10.01 4.50
C CYS A 101 -18.26 -8.66 3.81
N HIS A 102 -17.89 -7.62 4.55
CA HIS A 102 -17.91 -6.24 4.07
C HIS A 102 -16.57 -5.56 4.33
N ASN A 103 -16.37 -4.41 3.67
CA ASN A 103 -15.23 -3.51 3.90
C ASN A 103 -13.86 -4.17 3.70
N HIS A 104 -13.68 -4.92 2.61
CA HIS A 104 -12.39 -5.49 2.24
C HIS A 104 -11.33 -4.37 2.12
N LYS A 105 -10.31 -4.44 2.96
CA LYS A 105 -9.19 -3.51 2.97
C LYS A 105 -7.88 -4.27 2.94
N VAL A 106 -6.87 -3.63 2.35
CA VAL A 106 -5.50 -4.13 2.37
C VAL A 106 -4.75 -3.39 3.46
N HIS A 107 -4.14 -4.13 4.39
CA HIS A 107 -3.25 -3.55 5.39
C HIS A 107 -1.79 -3.91 5.08
N TYR A 108 -0.93 -2.90 4.98
CA TYR A 108 0.52 -3.07 4.89
C TYR A 108 1.13 -2.88 6.29
N LEU A 109 1.61 -3.94 6.91
CA LEU A 109 2.23 -3.89 8.23
C LEU A 109 3.74 -3.83 8.06
N ARG A 110 4.32 -2.66 8.33
CA ARG A 110 5.77 -2.48 8.38
C ARG A 110 6.38 -3.24 9.58
N PRO A 111 7.70 -3.49 9.58
CA PRO A 111 8.40 -4.07 10.73
C PRO A 111 8.09 -3.31 12.03
N GLY A 112 7.74 -4.06 13.08
CA GLY A 112 7.40 -3.54 14.41
C GLY A 112 5.97 -3.00 14.55
N ILE A 113 5.19 -2.92 13.46
CA ILE A 113 3.81 -2.40 13.52
C ILE A 113 2.85 -3.51 13.93
N SER A 114 1.91 -3.12 14.80
CA SER A 114 0.79 -3.95 15.24
C SER A 114 -0.53 -3.31 14.84
N ILE A 115 -1.53 -4.12 14.54
CA ILE A 115 -2.93 -3.70 14.46
C ILE A 115 -3.74 -4.52 15.46
N SER A 116 -4.73 -3.89 16.08
CA SER A 116 -5.64 -4.54 17.03
C SER A 116 -7.07 -4.38 16.53
N HIS A 117 -7.84 -5.45 16.60
CA HIS A 117 -9.26 -5.45 16.29
C HIS A 117 -10.05 -6.06 17.45
N PRO A 118 -11.09 -5.38 17.94
CA PRO A 118 -11.95 -5.94 18.96
C PRO A 118 -12.74 -7.12 18.39
N LYS A 119 -12.86 -8.18 19.19
CA LYS A 119 -13.79 -9.27 18.96
C LYS A 119 -15.16 -8.82 19.42
N GLU A 120 -16.10 -8.85 18.50
CA GLU A 120 -17.49 -8.59 18.79
C GLU A 120 -18.30 -9.87 18.59
N VAL A 121 -19.28 -10.11 19.46
CA VAL A 121 -20.14 -11.29 19.39
C VAL A 121 -20.86 -11.33 18.03
N GLY A 122 -20.83 -12.48 17.36
CA GLY A 122 -21.44 -12.67 16.05
C GLY A 122 -20.66 -12.05 14.87
N LYS A 123 -19.50 -11.44 15.12
CA LYS A 123 -18.57 -10.95 14.10
C LYS A 123 -17.32 -11.83 14.05
N SER A 124 -16.83 -12.00 12.83
CA SER A 124 -15.59 -12.73 12.52
C SER A 124 -14.76 -11.90 11.55
N PHE A 125 -13.46 -12.17 11.50
CA PHE A 125 -12.53 -11.54 10.58
C PHE A 125 -11.92 -12.60 9.69
N GLN A 126 -11.67 -12.25 8.43
CA GLN A 126 -10.83 -13.04 7.54
C GLN A 126 -9.90 -12.18 6.71
N PHE A 127 -8.76 -12.74 6.36
CA PHE A 127 -7.79 -12.12 5.46
C PHE A 127 -6.84 -13.17 4.89
N THR A 128 -6.08 -12.76 3.87
CA THR A 128 -4.92 -13.51 3.40
C THR A 128 -3.66 -12.82 3.88
N LEU A 129 -2.90 -13.48 4.76
CA LEU A 129 -1.56 -13.05 5.14
C LEU A 129 -0.61 -13.32 3.97
N VAL A 130 0.08 -12.29 3.52
CA VAL A 130 1.08 -12.35 2.44
C VAL A 130 2.44 -11.94 2.99
N GLU A 131 3.35 -12.92 3.03
CA GLU A 131 4.73 -12.81 3.49
C GLU A 131 5.67 -13.11 2.31
N GLY A 132 6.02 -12.07 1.55
CA GLY A 132 6.77 -12.25 0.31
C GLY A 132 5.91 -12.94 -0.74
N GLU A 133 6.29 -14.15 -1.14
CA GLU A 133 5.51 -14.98 -2.07
C GLU A 133 4.55 -15.95 -1.37
N ARG A 134 4.74 -16.14 -0.06
CA ARG A 134 3.91 -17.05 0.73
C ARG A 134 2.59 -16.39 1.06
N LYS A 135 1.49 -17.11 0.80
CA LYS A 135 0.13 -16.68 1.12
C LYS A 135 -0.52 -17.68 2.06
N LYS A 136 -1.17 -17.19 3.11
CA LYS A 136 -1.93 -18.01 4.07
C LYS A 136 -3.25 -17.35 4.37
N ARG A 137 -4.36 -18.03 4.09
CA ARG A 137 -5.69 -17.56 4.48
C ARG A 137 -5.93 -17.84 5.96
N LEU A 138 -6.44 -16.85 6.68
CA LEU A 138 -6.67 -16.89 8.11
C LEU A 138 -8.05 -16.31 8.43
N ALA A 139 -8.64 -16.79 9.52
CA ALA A 139 -9.91 -16.31 10.04
C ALA A 139 -9.93 -16.39 11.57
N PHE A 140 -10.60 -15.41 12.21
CA PHE A 140 -10.66 -15.25 13.67
C PHE A 140 -12.07 -14.80 14.10
N GLY A 141 -12.45 -15.08 15.34
CA GLY A 141 -13.76 -14.73 15.90
C GLY A 141 -14.48 -15.95 16.48
N GLN A 142 -15.37 -15.72 17.46
CA GLN A 142 -16.14 -16.79 18.08
C GLN A 142 -17.17 -17.36 17.08
N MET A 143 -17.17 -18.69 16.95
CA MET A 143 -18.20 -19.45 16.23
C MET A 143 -19.47 -19.59 17.05
#